data_AF-A0A5E7JAA2-F1
#
_entry.id   AF-A0A5E7JAA2-F1
#
_cell.length_a   1.000
_cell.length_b   1.000
_cell.length_c   1.000
_cell.angle_alpha   90.00
_cell.angle_beta   90.00
_cell.angle_gamma   90.00
#
_symmetry.space_group_name_H-M   'P 1'
#
loop_
_entity.id
_entity.type
_entity.pdbx_description
1 polymer ?
#
loop_
_entity_poly.entity_id
_entity_poly.type
_entity_poly.pdbx_seq_one_letter_code
_entity_poly.pdbx_strand_id
1 'polypeptide(L)'
;MVPTTRRETIKVQAKQLRDLFDIDLTTAKYVLARGPYGCADWADLCTRLEQEPPLQGSLQLAELPQSLDATAYLAKHLCTLAASVSQLIITNRNLPELCEALRKVFAVPGNPVTLQDVLQAITPSEWLPTDMGPDPLAVIQSRVCVNGKDLLLLGTRIFWPRLFTFDAEITVEPVTAEPFGDDLKVMWEVAPWYQASRDYLFEYQRGDDWDDLPDFVEPLIPESARMQMHARWFAQCLKEWPQERRYNDEGEEFIPFLYQGHAYLVFGVPCAEPVIHPPLRRQYIQFPDEDNNCSQVIVLGGQLLQIEMLIVSKPTQHQYWDYADYHQALCNGLLDGAAAAGWISAPLHGWGDLLFISPACRSTLERQLRVEIKPEPNETLLTLQTDNPSLAMEVLERVHKGDFIRYEHATFGAHYAMRIDLPADHACVDLSLSMNCIEQTVFHSAHLISRRVIQNDGDKQMLYCDIEPALLKLVERQPLKLLKKAICEGQILRIQGLSEQLKAAPTLQASGSMFDPTSNGVVNPLEESLFDGDEELTFHSIRYQRSNL
;
A
#
# COMPACT_ATOMS: atom_id res chain seq x y z
N MET A 1 2.21 -32.86 17.50
CA MET A 1 1.03 -33.64 17.98
C MET A 1 -0.10 -33.42 16.99
N VAL A 2 -0.67 -34.48 16.44
CA VAL A 2 -1.83 -34.39 15.55
C VAL A 2 -3.07 -34.14 16.42
N PRO A 3 -3.84 -33.06 16.21
CA PRO A 3 -5.05 -32.79 17.02
C PRO A 3 -6.05 -33.94 16.91
N THR A 4 -6.62 -34.38 18.03
CA THR A 4 -7.57 -35.51 18.09
C THR A 4 -9.03 -35.08 18.06
N THR A 5 -9.30 -33.78 18.28
CA THR A 5 -10.65 -33.20 18.18
C THR A 5 -10.63 -31.85 17.46
N ARG A 6 -11.76 -31.46 16.85
CA ARG A 6 -11.92 -30.13 16.22
C ARG A 6 -11.60 -28.98 17.17
N ARG A 7 -11.94 -29.13 18.46
CA ARG A 7 -11.62 -28.16 19.53
C ARG A 7 -10.12 -28.07 19.81
N GLU A 8 -9.39 -29.16 19.70
CA GLU A 8 -7.93 -29.13 19.78
C GLU A 8 -7.32 -28.47 18.55
N THR A 9 -7.86 -28.74 17.36
CA THR A 9 -7.39 -28.13 16.11
C THR A 9 -7.45 -26.61 16.17
N ILE A 10 -8.61 -26.02 16.50
CA ILE A 10 -8.73 -24.56 16.59
C ILE A 10 -7.85 -23.94 17.69
N LYS A 11 -7.57 -24.69 18.78
CA LYS A 11 -6.65 -24.22 19.82
C LYS A 11 -5.20 -24.18 19.32
N VAL A 12 -4.80 -25.16 18.51
CA VAL A 12 -3.48 -25.17 17.88
C VAL A 12 -3.36 -24.02 16.88
N GLN A 13 -4.36 -23.83 16.03
CA GLN A 13 -4.42 -22.70 15.08
C GLN A 13 -4.33 -21.35 15.81
N ALA A 14 -5.06 -21.18 16.93
CA ALA A 14 -4.98 -19.94 17.71
C ALA A 14 -3.59 -19.72 18.33
N LYS A 15 -2.89 -20.78 18.76
CA LYS A 15 -1.50 -20.67 19.23
C LYS A 15 -0.54 -20.31 18.10
N GLN A 16 -0.72 -20.88 16.92
CA GLN A 16 0.10 -20.56 15.75
C GLN A 16 -0.11 -19.11 15.32
N LEU A 17 -1.36 -18.63 15.33
CA LEU A 17 -1.67 -17.23 15.02
C LEU A 17 -1.06 -16.29 16.07
N ARG A 18 -1.15 -16.63 17.36
CA ARG A 18 -0.47 -15.92 18.45
C ARG A 18 1.03 -15.77 18.16
N ASP A 19 1.70 -16.88 17.85
CA ASP A 19 3.15 -16.91 17.64
C ASP A 19 3.57 -16.19 16.34
N LEU A 20 2.76 -16.26 15.28
CA LEU A 20 3.07 -15.64 13.98
C LEU A 20 2.82 -14.14 13.93
N PHE A 21 1.92 -13.61 14.76
CA PHE A 21 1.57 -12.18 14.79
C PHE A 21 2.07 -11.47 16.05
N ASP A 22 2.74 -12.20 16.95
CA ASP A 22 3.22 -11.70 18.24
C ASP A 22 2.14 -10.98 19.05
N ILE A 23 1.03 -11.67 19.28
CA ILE A 23 -0.12 -11.17 20.03
C ILE A 23 -0.44 -12.10 21.20
N ASP A 24 -1.36 -11.73 22.09
CA ASP A 24 -1.76 -12.64 23.16
C ASP A 24 -2.74 -13.73 22.66
N LEU A 25 -2.86 -14.83 23.41
CA LEU A 25 -3.75 -15.94 23.03
C LEU A 25 -5.24 -15.52 23.00
N THR A 26 -5.63 -14.49 23.75
CA THR A 26 -7.01 -14.01 23.81
C THR A 26 -7.37 -13.25 22.53
N THR A 27 -6.48 -12.39 22.05
CA THR A 27 -6.58 -11.68 20.78
C THR A 27 -6.48 -12.66 19.64
N ALA A 28 -5.57 -13.65 19.70
CA ALA A 28 -5.49 -14.66 18.66
C ALA A 28 -6.79 -15.46 18.50
N LYS A 29 -7.45 -15.82 19.61
CA LYS A 29 -8.79 -16.45 19.58
C LYS A 29 -9.86 -15.51 19.01
N TYR A 30 -9.83 -14.23 19.39
CA TYR A 30 -10.74 -13.21 18.86
C TYR A 30 -10.60 -13.07 17.34
N VAL A 31 -9.37 -12.89 16.85
CA VAL A 31 -9.03 -12.75 15.44
C VAL A 31 -9.40 -14.00 14.66
N LEU A 32 -9.02 -15.19 15.15
CA LEU A 32 -9.32 -16.45 14.49
C LEU A 32 -10.83 -16.67 14.35
N ALA A 33 -11.59 -16.46 15.43
CA ALA A 33 -13.04 -16.67 15.42
C ALA A 33 -13.78 -15.70 14.50
N ARG A 34 -13.48 -14.40 14.58
CA ARG A 34 -14.18 -13.38 13.79
C ARG A 34 -13.71 -13.26 12.35
N GLY A 35 -12.41 -13.42 12.11
CA GLY A 35 -11.82 -13.27 10.78
C GLY A 35 -12.04 -14.53 9.94
N PRO A 36 -11.12 -15.51 9.97
CA PRO A 36 -11.22 -16.69 9.12
C PRO A 36 -12.51 -17.52 9.30
N TYR A 37 -13.01 -17.64 10.54
CA TYR A 37 -14.21 -18.43 10.80
C TYR A 37 -15.53 -17.67 10.65
N GLY A 38 -15.53 -16.32 10.64
CA GLY A 38 -16.74 -15.51 10.52
C GLY A 38 -17.76 -15.71 11.66
N CYS A 39 -17.31 -16.11 12.85
CA CYS A 39 -18.15 -16.29 14.04
C CYS A 39 -18.20 -15.02 14.89
N ALA A 40 -19.23 -14.87 15.72
CA ALA A 40 -19.37 -13.67 16.55
C ALA A 40 -18.25 -13.54 17.58
N ASP A 41 -17.86 -14.65 18.20
CA ASP A 41 -16.74 -14.76 19.15
C ASP A 41 -16.23 -16.22 19.24
N TRP A 42 -15.27 -16.44 20.15
CA TRP A 42 -14.68 -17.77 20.37
C TRP A 42 -15.69 -18.81 20.91
N ALA A 43 -16.67 -18.40 21.70
CA ALA A 43 -17.68 -19.30 22.25
C ALA A 43 -18.69 -19.73 21.18
N ASP A 44 -19.09 -18.81 20.31
CA ASP A 44 -19.90 -19.08 19.11
C ASP A 44 -19.19 -20.09 18.21
N LEU A 45 -17.89 -19.87 17.90
CA LEU A 45 -17.09 -20.84 17.15
C LEU A 45 -17.08 -22.23 17.81
N CYS A 46 -16.84 -22.28 19.12
CA CYS A 46 -16.82 -23.54 19.87
C CYS A 46 -18.17 -24.28 19.87
N THR A 47 -19.28 -23.55 19.77
CA THR A 47 -20.65 -24.09 19.73
C THR A 47 -21.00 -24.58 18.33
N ARG A 48 -20.68 -23.80 17.28
CA ARG A 48 -20.94 -24.20 15.89
C ARG A 48 -20.13 -25.42 15.46
N LEU A 49 -18.95 -25.63 16.03
CA LEU A 49 -18.13 -26.81 15.76
C LEU A 49 -18.64 -28.10 16.42
N GLU A 50 -19.63 -28.01 17.33
CA GLU A 50 -20.33 -29.18 17.88
C GLU A 50 -21.40 -29.73 16.93
N GLN A 51 -21.68 -29.03 15.81
CA GLN A 51 -22.63 -29.50 14.79
C GLN A 51 -22.16 -30.80 14.12
N GLU A 52 -23.14 -31.62 13.71
CA GLU A 52 -22.86 -32.89 13.02
C GLU A 52 -22.14 -32.65 11.67
N PRO A 53 -21.16 -33.50 11.30
CA PRO A 53 -20.52 -33.43 9.99
C PRO A 53 -21.51 -33.63 8.84
N PRO A 54 -21.22 -33.14 7.62
CA PRO A 54 -20.02 -32.38 7.25
C PRO A 54 -20.12 -30.89 7.59
N LEU A 55 -19.02 -30.31 8.06
CA LEU A 55 -18.93 -28.85 8.24
C LEU A 55 -19.01 -28.16 6.86
N GLN A 56 -19.58 -26.97 6.82
CA GLN A 56 -19.78 -26.20 5.59
C GLN A 56 -19.13 -24.83 5.71
N GLY A 57 -18.68 -24.30 4.57
CA GLY A 57 -18.05 -22.98 4.49
C GLY A 57 -16.83 -22.84 5.38
N SER A 58 -16.70 -21.71 6.07
CA SER A 58 -15.54 -21.37 6.91
C SER A 58 -15.28 -22.37 8.05
N LEU A 59 -16.31 -23.09 8.53
CA LEU A 59 -16.15 -24.07 9.60
C LEU A 59 -15.28 -25.28 9.17
N GLN A 60 -15.20 -25.57 7.87
CA GLN A 60 -14.34 -26.63 7.32
C GLN A 60 -12.86 -26.43 7.69
N LEU A 61 -12.43 -25.18 7.91
CA LEU A 61 -11.05 -24.87 8.32
C LEU A 61 -10.63 -25.57 9.62
N ALA A 62 -11.59 -25.99 10.48
CA ALA A 62 -11.31 -26.75 11.69
C ALA A 62 -10.89 -28.22 11.43
N GLU A 63 -10.96 -28.68 10.18
CA GLU A 63 -10.54 -30.01 9.74
C GLU A 63 -9.14 -30.01 9.09
N LEU A 64 -8.52 -28.83 8.98
CA LEU A 64 -7.14 -28.69 8.51
C LEU A 64 -6.12 -29.18 9.56
N PRO A 65 -4.98 -29.75 9.13
CA PRO A 65 -4.51 -29.85 7.74
C PRO A 65 -4.93 -31.14 7.01
N GLN A 66 -5.77 -31.98 7.60
CA GLN A 66 -6.01 -33.35 7.11
C GLN A 66 -7.07 -33.44 6.02
N SER A 67 -8.04 -32.52 6.03
CA SER A 67 -9.15 -32.53 5.07
C SER A 67 -8.76 -31.91 3.73
N LEU A 68 -8.94 -32.68 2.65
CA LEU A 68 -8.74 -32.21 1.26
C LEU A 68 -9.78 -31.14 0.90
N ASP A 69 -11.03 -31.31 1.31
CA ASP A 69 -12.10 -30.33 1.06
C ASP A 69 -11.79 -29.00 1.75
N ALA A 70 -11.32 -29.05 3.01
CA ALA A 70 -10.93 -27.85 3.73
C ALA A 70 -9.69 -27.17 3.12
N THR A 71 -8.77 -27.96 2.54
CA THR A 71 -7.58 -27.44 1.84
C THR A 71 -7.99 -26.74 0.55
N ALA A 72 -8.92 -27.33 -0.21
CA ALA A 72 -9.50 -26.71 -1.41
C ALA A 72 -10.28 -25.44 -1.06
N TYR A 73 -11.04 -25.44 0.04
CA TYR A 73 -11.73 -24.25 0.54
C TYR A 73 -10.75 -23.13 0.90
N LEU A 74 -9.70 -23.44 1.67
CA LEU A 74 -8.67 -22.46 2.03
C LEU A 74 -8.01 -21.89 0.77
N ALA A 75 -7.62 -22.73 -0.19
CA ALA A 75 -6.97 -22.28 -1.43
C ALA A 75 -7.87 -21.33 -2.23
N LYS A 76 -9.17 -21.64 -2.34
CA LYS A 76 -10.15 -20.81 -3.05
C LYS A 76 -10.41 -19.45 -2.39
N HIS A 77 -10.33 -19.38 -1.06
CA HIS A 77 -10.72 -18.20 -0.29
C HIS A 77 -9.54 -17.52 0.43
N LEU A 78 -8.30 -17.88 0.10
CA LEU A 78 -7.10 -17.49 0.85
C LEU A 78 -6.97 -15.98 1.02
N CYS A 79 -7.09 -15.21 -0.07
CA CYS A 79 -6.96 -13.76 -0.04
C CYS A 79 -8.05 -13.10 0.81
N THR A 80 -9.31 -13.55 0.70
CA THR A 80 -10.42 -13.02 1.49
C THR A 80 -10.26 -13.34 2.98
N LEU A 81 -9.82 -14.55 3.32
CA LEU A 81 -9.57 -14.97 4.70
C LEU A 81 -8.34 -14.26 5.30
N ALA A 82 -7.31 -14.00 4.49
CA ALA A 82 -6.15 -13.22 4.89
C ALA A 82 -6.55 -11.76 5.15
N ALA A 83 -7.35 -11.18 4.25
CA ALA A 83 -7.85 -9.83 4.41
C ALA A 83 -8.73 -9.66 5.66
N SER A 84 -9.54 -10.68 6.03
CA SER A 84 -10.37 -10.62 7.23
C SER A 84 -9.58 -10.62 8.54
N VAL A 85 -8.34 -11.13 8.55
CA VAL A 85 -7.43 -10.98 9.69
C VAL A 85 -7.04 -9.52 9.87
N SER A 86 -6.65 -8.83 8.81
CA SER A 86 -6.28 -7.41 8.85
C SER A 86 -7.46 -6.47 9.13
N GLN A 87 -8.70 -6.94 9.02
CA GLN A 87 -9.87 -6.20 9.51
C GLN A 87 -9.93 -6.12 11.05
N LEU A 88 -9.18 -6.96 11.77
CA LEU A 88 -9.25 -7.09 13.22
C LEU A 88 -7.96 -6.67 13.95
N ILE A 89 -6.81 -6.74 13.26
CA ILE A 89 -5.50 -6.35 13.78
C ILE A 89 -4.70 -5.61 12.70
N ILE A 90 -3.92 -4.61 13.11
CA ILE A 90 -2.96 -3.92 12.24
C ILE A 90 -1.78 -4.85 11.99
N THR A 91 -1.52 -5.10 10.71
CA THR A 91 -0.45 -5.97 10.24
C THR A 91 0.49 -5.17 9.35
N ASN A 92 1.81 -5.30 9.54
CA ASN A 92 2.81 -4.76 8.60
C ASN A 92 3.02 -5.67 7.37
N ARG A 93 2.08 -6.56 7.10
CA ARG A 93 2.20 -7.56 6.06
C ARG A 93 1.35 -7.13 4.87
N ASN A 94 1.93 -7.22 3.68
CA ASN A 94 1.17 -7.14 2.43
C ASN A 94 0.28 -8.40 2.28
N LEU A 95 -0.62 -8.38 1.31
CA LEU A 95 -1.55 -9.49 1.08
C LEU A 95 -0.85 -10.85 0.87
N PRO A 96 0.20 -11.00 0.02
CA PRO A 96 0.95 -12.24 -0.09
C PRO A 96 1.48 -12.78 1.25
N GLU A 97 2.13 -11.92 2.04
CA GLU A 97 2.68 -12.30 3.35
C GLU A 97 1.59 -12.72 4.34
N LEU A 98 0.42 -12.08 4.29
CA LEU A 98 -0.74 -12.47 5.08
C LEU A 98 -1.29 -13.84 4.64
N CYS A 99 -1.37 -14.08 3.34
CA CYS A 99 -1.75 -15.37 2.78
C CYS A 99 -0.79 -16.49 3.22
N GLU A 100 0.52 -16.23 3.21
CA GLU A 100 1.51 -17.19 3.73
C GLU A 100 1.35 -17.43 5.23
N ALA A 101 1.20 -16.36 6.00
CA ALA A 101 0.99 -16.46 7.45
C ALA A 101 -0.26 -17.29 7.74
N LEU A 102 -1.34 -17.10 6.98
CA LEU A 102 -2.58 -17.84 7.16
C LEU A 102 -2.43 -19.33 6.81
N ARG A 103 -1.71 -19.67 5.73
CA ARG A 103 -1.35 -21.08 5.44
C ARG A 103 -0.58 -21.73 6.59
N LYS A 104 0.38 -21.00 7.19
CA LYS A 104 1.15 -21.45 8.35
C LYS A 104 0.25 -21.64 9.59
N VAL A 105 -0.71 -20.73 9.83
CA VAL A 105 -1.72 -20.86 10.91
C VAL A 105 -2.56 -22.13 10.75
N PHE A 106 -2.91 -22.51 9.53
CA PHE A 106 -3.69 -23.73 9.26
C PHE A 106 -2.83 -24.99 9.05
N ALA A 107 -1.50 -24.88 9.19
CA ALA A 107 -0.54 -25.96 8.95
C ALA A 107 -0.66 -26.61 7.55
N VAL A 108 -1.05 -25.84 6.53
CA VAL A 108 -1.19 -26.32 5.15
C VAL A 108 0.13 -26.10 4.41
N PRO A 109 0.81 -27.15 3.93
CA PRO A 109 2.02 -27.00 3.14
C PRO A 109 1.69 -26.43 1.76
N GLY A 110 2.61 -25.66 1.19
CA GLY A 110 2.47 -25.11 -0.15
C GLY A 110 3.73 -24.39 -0.59
N ASN A 111 3.76 -24.02 -1.87
CA ASN A 111 4.78 -23.13 -2.41
C ASN A 111 4.63 -21.71 -1.79
N PRO A 112 5.71 -20.91 -1.78
CA PRO A 112 5.62 -19.49 -1.44
C PRO A 112 4.50 -18.81 -2.22
N VAL A 113 3.78 -17.90 -1.56
CA VAL A 113 2.69 -17.16 -2.20
C VAL A 113 3.32 -16.12 -3.11
N THR A 114 3.01 -16.21 -4.40
CA THR A 114 3.50 -15.31 -5.44
C THR A 114 2.46 -14.27 -5.80
N LEU A 115 2.83 -13.25 -6.56
CA LEU A 115 1.88 -12.26 -7.08
C LEU A 115 0.77 -12.91 -7.93
N GLN A 116 1.04 -14.03 -8.58
CA GLN A 116 0.04 -14.76 -9.38
C GLN A 116 -1.05 -15.41 -8.53
N ASP A 117 -0.78 -15.64 -7.24
CA ASP A 117 -1.75 -16.21 -6.31
C ASP A 117 -2.73 -15.15 -5.76
N VAL A 118 -2.35 -13.86 -5.83
CA VAL A 118 -3.13 -12.75 -5.24
C VAL A 118 -3.69 -11.78 -6.27
N LEU A 119 -3.08 -11.67 -7.46
CA LEU A 119 -3.53 -10.82 -8.57
C LEU A 119 -4.23 -11.64 -9.65
N GLN A 120 -5.09 -11.00 -10.43
CA GLN A 120 -5.76 -11.64 -11.55
C GLN A 120 -4.79 -11.83 -12.72
N ALA A 121 -4.64 -13.07 -13.17
CA ALA A 121 -3.75 -13.43 -14.26
C ALA A 121 -4.48 -13.44 -15.61
N ILE A 122 -3.82 -12.91 -16.63
CA ILE A 122 -4.27 -12.91 -18.02
C ILE A 122 -3.19 -13.51 -18.90
N THR A 123 -3.59 -14.39 -19.80
CA THR A 123 -2.72 -14.97 -20.82
C THR A 123 -2.90 -14.22 -22.13
N PRO A 124 -1.89 -13.47 -22.61
CA PRO A 124 -1.94 -12.84 -23.92
C PRO A 124 -1.63 -13.88 -25.02
N SER A 125 -1.79 -13.50 -26.30
CA SER A 125 -1.21 -14.26 -27.40
C SER A 125 0.32 -14.22 -27.37
N GLU A 126 0.96 -14.98 -28.24
CA GLU A 126 2.41 -14.86 -28.44
C GLU A 126 2.81 -13.42 -28.80
N TRP A 127 3.95 -12.99 -28.28
CA TRP A 127 4.56 -11.71 -28.62
C TRP A 127 5.30 -11.83 -29.95
N LEU A 128 4.93 -10.99 -30.90
CA LEU A 128 5.50 -10.99 -32.25
C LEU A 128 6.28 -9.70 -32.49
N PRO A 129 7.46 -9.76 -33.13
CA PRO A 129 8.15 -8.57 -33.59
C PRO A 129 7.32 -7.81 -34.60
N THR A 130 7.57 -6.52 -34.72
CA THR A 130 6.98 -5.68 -35.76
C THR A 130 8.06 -5.19 -36.72
N ASP A 131 7.70 -4.99 -37.99
CA ASP A 131 8.61 -4.45 -39.00
C ASP A 131 8.72 -2.92 -38.87
N MET A 132 9.14 -2.46 -37.70
CA MET A 132 9.25 -1.05 -37.34
C MET A 132 10.68 -0.71 -36.92
N GLY A 133 11.45 -0.23 -37.88
CA GLY A 133 12.84 0.20 -37.67
C GLY A 133 13.87 -0.87 -38.05
N PRO A 134 15.15 -0.62 -37.75
CA PRO A 134 16.26 -1.50 -38.12
C PRO A 134 16.28 -2.82 -37.33
N ASP A 135 15.79 -2.81 -36.08
CA ASP A 135 15.65 -4.00 -35.24
C ASP A 135 14.17 -4.38 -35.11
N PRO A 136 13.75 -5.58 -35.57
CA PRO A 136 12.36 -6.02 -35.51
C PRO A 136 11.83 -6.19 -34.07
N LEU A 137 12.71 -6.26 -33.07
CA LEU A 137 12.35 -6.33 -31.66
C LEU A 137 12.27 -4.96 -30.97
N ALA A 138 12.55 -3.86 -31.67
CA ALA A 138 12.38 -2.52 -31.10
C ALA A 138 10.92 -2.25 -30.70
N VAL A 139 9.98 -2.79 -31.47
CA VAL A 139 8.56 -2.78 -31.15
C VAL A 139 7.98 -4.17 -31.33
N ILE A 140 7.35 -4.69 -30.28
CA ILE A 140 6.67 -5.99 -30.25
C ILE A 140 5.17 -5.79 -30.07
N GLN A 141 4.39 -6.75 -30.54
CA GLN A 141 2.95 -6.73 -30.39
C GLN A 141 2.39 -8.06 -29.88
N SER A 142 1.30 -7.99 -29.13
CA SER A 142 0.51 -9.14 -28.70
C SER A 142 -0.96 -8.75 -28.62
N ARG A 143 -1.85 -9.71 -28.32
CA ARG A 143 -3.29 -9.49 -28.29
C ARG A 143 -3.92 -10.21 -27.11
N VAL A 144 -5.01 -9.65 -26.60
CA VAL A 144 -5.76 -10.24 -25.50
C VAL A 144 -7.24 -9.86 -25.56
N CYS A 145 -8.11 -10.77 -25.13
CA CYS A 145 -9.56 -10.51 -25.03
C CYS A 145 -9.97 -10.53 -23.57
N VAL A 146 -10.30 -9.36 -23.02
CA VAL A 146 -10.65 -9.16 -21.61
C VAL A 146 -12.06 -8.58 -21.52
N ASN A 147 -12.92 -9.17 -20.71
CA ASN A 147 -14.32 -8.73 -20.54
C ASN A 147 -15.07 -8.55 -21.88
N GLY A 148 -14.73 -9.36 -22.88
CA GLY A 148 -15.31 -9.31 -24.23
C GLY A 148 -14.80 -8.19 -25.13
N LYS A 149 -13.75 -7.46 -24.71
CA LYS A 149 -13.06 -6.43 -25.51
C LYS A 149 -11.72 -6.97 -25.98
N ASP A 150 -11.47 -6.86 -27.29
CA ASP A 150 -10.18 -7.17 -27.89
C ASP A 150 -9.23 -5.99 -27.74
N LEU A 151 -8.05 -6.26 -27.20
CA LEU A 151 -6.97 -5.29 -27.01
C LEU A 151 -5.75 -5.69 -27.86
N LEU A 152 -5.17 -4.72 -28.54
CA LEU A 152 -3.84 -4.80 -29.14
C LEU A 152 -2.82 -4.27 -28.13
N LEU A 153 -1.87 -5.12 -27.73
CA LEU A 153 -0.76 -4.76 -26.85
C LEU A 153 0.43 -4.37 -27.71
N LEU A 154 0.99 -3.20 -27.47
CA LEU A 154 2.18 -2.68 -28.13
C LEU A 154 3.27 -2.48 -27.07
N GLY A 155 4.34 -3.28 -27.17
CA GLY A 155 5.54 -3.12 -26.36
C GLY A 155 6.59 -2.32 -27.12
N THR A 156 7.00 -1.18 -26.59
CA THR A 156 8.10 -0.37 -27.15
C THR A 156 9.35 -0.57 -26.29
N ARG A 157 10.46 -0.98 -26.92
CA ARG A 157 11.72 -1.18 -26.22
C ARG A 157 12.26 0.16 -25.75
N ILE A 158 12.55 0.27 -24.46
CA ILE A 158 13.08 1.47 -23.86
C ILE A 158 14.58 1.31 -23.57
N PHE A 159 15.28 2.44 -23.52
CA PHE A 159 16.63 2.46 -22.97
C PHE A 159 16.56 2.17 -21.45
N TRP A 160 17.23 1.11 -21.02
CA TRP A 160 17.22 0.66 -19.62
C TRP A 160 18.58 0.02 -19.29
N PRO A 161 19.60 0.84 -19.01
CA PRO A 161 20.99 0.39 -18.93
C PRO A 161 21.22 -0.62 -17.80
N ARG A 162 20.32 -0.70 -16.81
CA ARG A 162 20.33 -1.73 -15.74
C ARG A 162 20.38 -3.17 -16.24
N LEU A 163 19.93 -3.43 -17.48
CA LEU A 163 19.98 -4.76 -18.09
C LEU A 163 21.26 -5.00 -18.90
N PHE A 164 22.10 -3.99 -19.09
CA PHE A 164 23.37 -4.14 -19.80
C PHE A 164 24.40 -4.79 -18.89
N THR A 165 25.07 -5.80 -19.44
CA THR A 165 26.23 -6.42 -18.82
C THR A 165 27.48 -5.85 -19.47
N PHE A 166 28.18 -4.98 -18.77
CA PHE A 166 29.43 -4.39 -19.24
C PHE A 166 30.64 -5.26 -18.92
N ASP A 167 31.75 -4.99 -19.61
CA ASP A 167 33.04 -5.63 -19.35
C ASP A 167 33.56 -5.30 -17.95
N ALA A 168 34.42 -6.15 -17.39
CA ALA A 168 34.97 -6.00 -16.03
C ALA A 168 35.78 -4.70 -15.80
N GLU A 169 36.09 -3.96 -16.84
CA GLU A 169 36.77 -2.65 -16.79
C GLU A 169 35.85 -1.51 -16.36
N ILE A 170 34.52 -1.69 -16.44
CA ILE A 170 33.54 -0.75 -15.92
C ILE A 170 33.16 -1.23 -14.51
N THR A 171 33.57 -0.48 -13.49
CA THR A 171 33.29 -0.83 -12.08
C THR A 171 32.08 -0.11 -11.50
N VAL A 172 31.52 0.86 -12.24
CA VAL A 172 30.37 1.67 -11.84
C VAL A 172 29.07 0.95 -12.24
N GLU A 173 28.00 1.16 -11.48
CA GLU A 173 26.71 0.54 -11.76
C GLU A 173 26.11 1.04 -13.08
N PRO A 174 25.52 0.16 -13.92
CA PRO A 174 24.90 0.55 -15.19
C PRO A 174 23.83 1.64 -15.09
N VAL A 175 23.13 1.70 -13.95
CA VAL A 175 22.09 2.71 -13.66
C VAL A 175 22.63 4.14 -13.74
N THR A 176 23.93 4.35 -13.52
CA THR A 176 24.57 5.67 -13.61
C THR A 176 24.48 6.26 -15.03
N ALA A 177 24.28 5.44 -16.06
CA ALA A 177 24.08 5.91 -17.43
C ALA A 177 22.64 6.37 -17.74
N GLU A 178 21.73 6.36 -16.76
CA GLU A 178 20.36 6.85 -16.95
C GLU A 178 20.32 8.38 -17.00
N PRO A 179 19.67 8.99 -18.01
CA PRO A 179 19.49 10.43 -18.04
C PRO A 179 18.36 10.83 -17.07
N PHE A 180 18.68 10.94 -15.78
CA PHE A 180 17.70 11.29 -14.75
C PHE A 180 16.97 12.61 -15.06
N GLY A 181 15.65 12.61 -14.90
CA GLY A 181 14.78 13.75 -15.20
C GLY A 181 14.31 13.84 -16.66
N ASP A 182 14.94 13.11 -17.58
CA ASP A 182 14.49 13.02 -18.97
C ASP A 182 13.34 12.01 -19.14
N ASP A 183 12.51 12.23 -20.17
CA ASP A 183 11.45 11.29 -20.53
C ASP A 183 12.04 9.98 -21.05
N LEU A 184 11.33 8.85 -20.84
CA LEU A 184 11.81 7.53 -21.28
C LEU A 184 12.04 7.48 -22.80
N LYS A 185 13.19 6.91 -23.20
CA LYS A 185 13.68 6.95 -24.58
C LYS A 185 13.46 5.63 -25.30
N VAL A 186 13.09 5.69 -26.58
CA VAL A 186 12.93 4.49 -27.42
C VAL A 186 14.30 3.99 -27.86
N MET A 187 14.58 2.71 -27.62
CA MET A 187 15.81 2.06 -28.04
C MET A 187 15.61 1.28 -29.35
N TRP A 188 15.72 2.00 -30.48
CA TRP A 188 15.56 1.43 -31.82
C TRP A 188 16.61 0.37 -32.15
N GLU A 189 17.85 0.52 -31.68
CA GLU A 189 18.93 -0.46 -31.84
C GLU A 189 19.65 -0.63 -30.50
N VAL A 190 20.11 -1.83 -30.16
CA VAL A 190 20.76 -2.07 -28.86
C VAL A 190 22.21 -1.61 -28.86
N ALA A 191 22.98 -1.93 -29.92
CA ALA A 191 24.42 -1.73 -29.94
C ALA A 191 24.87 -0.26 -29.79
N PRO A 192 24.24 0.73 -30.47
CA PRO A 192 24.62 2.14 -30.30
C PRO A 192 24.38 2.65 -28.89
N TRP A 193 23.26 2.25 -28.26
CA TRP A 193 22.93 2.62 -26.88
C TRP A 193 23.89 1.98 -25.88
N TYR A 194 24.21 0.69 -26.05
CA TYR A 194 25.22 0.01 -25.23
C TYR A 194 26.58 0.71 -25.32
N GLN A 195 27.02 1.09 -26.52
CA GLN A 195 28.28 1.78 -26.71
C GLN A 195 28.28 3.19 -26.09
N ALA A 196 27.20 3.96 -26.25
CA ALA A 196 27.05 5.27 -25.63
C ALA A 196 27.11 5.18 -24.09
N SER A 197 26.42 4.21 -23.49
CA SER A 197 26.49 3.94 -22.05
C SER A 197 27.88 3.52 -21.60
N ARG A 198 28.54 2.63 -22.36
CA ARG A 198 29.90 2.20 -22.07
C ARG A 198 30.86 3.40 -22.05
N ASP A 199 30.82 4.24 -23.09
CA ASP A 199 31.69 5.42 -23.20
C ASP A 199 31.43 6.43 -22.07
N TYR A 200 30.15 6.68 -21.74
CA TYR A 200 29.77 7.53 -20.61
C TYR A 200 30.32 7.00 -19.27
N LEU A 201 30.08 5.72 -18.97
CA LEU A 201 30.53 5.12 -17.70
C LEU A 201 32.06 5.08 -17.59
N PHE A 202 32.77 4.92 -18.71
CA PHE A 202 34.23 4.98 -18.74
C PHE A 202 34.78 6.36 -18.38
N GLU A 203 34.14 7.43 -18.82
CA GLU A 203 34.55 8.78 -18.46
C GLU A 203 34.09 9.13 -17.05
N TYR A 204 32.88 8.71 -16.65
CA TYR A 204 32.36 8.90 -15.30
C TYR A 204 33.31 8.34 -14.23
N GLN A 205 33.82 7.11 -14.42
CA GLN A 205 34.76 6.50 -13.46
C GLN A 205 36.15 7.14 -13.44
N ARG A 206 36.51 7.95 -14.44
CA ARG A 206 37.78 8.70 -14.51
C ARG A 206 37.68 10.09 -13.91
N GLY A 207 36.46 10.63 -13.77
CA GLY A 207 36.23 11.95 -13.20
C GLY A 207 36.53 11.96 -11.71
N ASP A 208 37.45 12.82 -11.28
CA ASP A 208 37.79 13.01 -9.87
C ASP A 208 36.79 13.95 -9.16
N ASP A 209 36.11 14.84 -9.90
CA ASP A 209 35.17 15.83 -9.40
C ASP A 209 33.79 15.75 -10.10
N TRP A 210 32.72 15.87 -9.32
CA TRP A 210 31.33 15.80 -9.81
C TRP A 210 30.94 16.90 -10.80
N ASP A 211 31.63 18.05 -10.74
CA ASP A 211 31.39 19.22 -11.59
C ASP A 211 31.97 19.07 -13.02
N ASP A 212 32.86 18.08 -13.23
CA ASP A 212 33.54 17.83 -14.52
C ASP A 212 32.98 16.58 -15.25
N LEU A 213 31.87 16.01 -14.77
CA LEU A 213 31.26 14.84 -15.40
C LEU A 213 30.66 15.21 -16.76
N PRO A 214 30.93 14.43 -17.83
CA PRO A 214 30.34 14.70 -19.14
C PRO A 214 28.83 14.45 -19.11
N ASP A 215 28.07 15.17 -19.94
CA ASP A 215 26.66 14.85 -20.18
C ASP A 215 26.54 13.53 -20.95
N PHE A 216 25.47 12.76 -20.69
CA PHE A 216 25.17 11.56 -21.46
C PHE A 216 24.80 11.94 -22.91
N VAL A 217 25.56 11.43 -23.88
CA VAL A 217 25.31 11.67 -25.30
C VAL A 217 24.52 10.52 -25.90
N GLU A 218 23.25 10.78 -26.24
CA GLU A 218 22.40 9.79 -26.91
C GLU A 218 22.93 9.41 -28.31
N PRO A 219 22.82 8.13 -28.71
CA PRO A 219 23.24 7.70 -30.04
C PRO A 219 22.33 8.29 -31.13
N LEU A 220 22.94 8.81 -32.19
CA LEU A 220 22.22 9.32 -33.36
C LEU A 220 21.79 8.16 -34.28
N ILE A 221 20.51 7.79 -34.20
CA ILE A 221 19.90 6.76 -35.06
C ILE A 221 18.96 7.44 -36.06
N PRO A 222 19.20 7.37 -37.39
CA PRO A 222 18.31 7.94 -38.38
C PRO A 222 16.93 7.28 -38.38
N GLU A 223 15.90 8.02 -37.97
CA GLU A 223 14.53 7.50 -37.92
C GLU A 223 13.81 7.59 -39.27
N SER A 224 13.19 6.48 -39.69
CA SER A 224 12.22 6.48 -40.79
C SER A 224 10.92 7.22 -40.43
N ALA A 225 10.10 7.58 -41.42
CA ALA A 225 8.81 8.24 -41.16
C ALA A 225 7.91 7.42 -40.20
N ARG A 226 7.94 6.09 -40.31
CA ARG A 226 7.18 5.18 -39.45
C ARG A 226 7.71 5.19 -38.00
N MET A 227 9.03 5.21 -37.82
CA MET A 227 9.67 5.34 -36.50
C MET A 227 9.31 6.67 -35.86
N GLN A 228 9.40 7.78 -36.60
CA GLN A 228 9.04 9.11 -36.10
C GLN A 228 7.56 9.23 -35.71
N MET A 229 6.66 8.54 -36.41
CA MET A 229 5.25 8.50 -36.05
C MET A 229 5.03 7.71 -34.76
N HIS A 230 5.70 6.57 -34.62
CA HIS A 230 5.64 5.78 -33.39
C HIS A 230 6.27 6.47 -32.19
N ALA A 231 7.44 7.10 -32.35
CA ALA A 231 8.09 7.88 -31.30
C ALA A 231 7.19 9.03 -30.82
N ARG A 232 6.48 9.71 -31.73
CA ARG A 232 5.48 10.72 -31.38
C ARG A 232 4.29 10.15 -30.61
N TRP A 233 3.76 9.01 -31.04
CA TRP A 233 2.70 8.30 -30.32
C TRP A 233 3.15 7.87 -28.92
N PHE A 234 4.33 7.27 -28.81
CA PHE A 234 4.92 6.81 -27.56
C PHE A 234 5.14 7.98 -26.58
N ALA A 235 5.70 9.09 -27.06
CA ALA A 235 5.87 10.31 -26.25
C ALA A 235 4.52 10.87 -25.77
N GLN A 236 3.45 10.72 -26.56
CA GLN A 236 2.10 11.09 -26.10
C GLN A 236 1.58 10.12 -25.03
N CYS A 237 1.81 8.81 -25.18
CA CYS A 237 1.45 7.82 -24.16
C CYS A 237 2.14 8.13 -22.82
N LEU A 238 3.42 8.50 -22.85
CA LEU A 238 4.18 8.92 -21.68
C LEU A 238 3.62 10.20 -21.04
N LYS A 239 3.11 11.14 -21.83
CA LYS A 239 2.48 12.36 -21.30
C LYS A 239 1.15 12.07 -20.60
N GLU A 240 0.37 11.15 -21.16
CA GLU A 240 -0.95 10.75 -20.62
C GLU A 240 -0.85 9.72 -19.49
N TRP A 241 0.32 9.13 -19.26
CA TRP A 241 0.60 8.28 -18.11
C TRP A 241 1.22 9.12 -16.99
N PRO A 242 0.40 9.61 -16.03
CA PRO A 242 0.81 10.66 -15.11
C PRO A 242 1.77 10.17 -14.01
N GLN A 243 1.92 8.86 -13.85
CA GLN A 243 2.62 8.26 -12.72
C GLN A 243 4.13 8.40 -12.88
N GLU A 244 4.74 7.87 -13.94
CA GLU A 244 6.21 7.77 -14.04
C GLU A 244 6.70 7.80 -15.50
N ARG A 245 6.76 8.99 -16.11
CA ARG A 245 7.16 9.15 -17.52
C ARG A 245 8.66 9.36 -17.76
N ARG A 246 9.46 9.42 -16.69
CA ARG A 246 10.87 9.85 -16.68
C ARG A 246 11.75 8.86 -15.92
N TYR A 247 13.05 8.89 -16.21
CA TYR A 247 14.04 8.24 -15.35
C TYR A 247 14.10 8.96 -13.99
N ASN A 248 13.97 8.20 -12.90
CA ASN A 248 14.01 8.71 -11.54
C ASN A 248 14.89 7.83 -10.63
N ASP A 249 15.40 8.44 -9.56
CA ASP A 249 16.23 7.81 -8.53
C ASP A 249 15.49 7.66 -7.18
N GLU A 250 14.28 8.20 -7.07
CA GLU A 250 13.49 8.24 -5.82
C GLU A 250 12.82 6.90 -5.44
N GLY A 251 13.06 5.81 -6.18
CA GLY A 251 12.59 4.46 -5.85
C GLY A 251 11.12 4.16 -6.13
N GLU A 252 10.39 5.13 -6.68
CA GLU A 252 9.05 5.03 -7.29
C GLU A 252 9.22 4.73 -8.78
N GLU A 253 9.68 3.53 -9.11
CA GLU A 253 9.96 3.14 -10.49
C GLU A 253 8.83 2.34 -11.12
N PHE A 254 8.69 2.51 -12.43
CA PHE A 254 7.80 1.70 -13.21
C PHE A 254 8.34 0.28 -13.31
N ILE A 255 7.46 -0.68 -13.53
CA ILE A 255 7.85 -2.07 -13.65
C ILE A 255 7.97 -2.41 -15.14
N PRO A 256 9.19 -2.53 -15.71
CA PRO A 256 9.35 -2.81 -17.12
C PRO A 256 8.83 -4.21 -17.47
N PHE A 257 8.22 -4.33 -18.63
CA PHE A 257 7.92 -5.63 -19.21
C PHE A 257 9.19 -6.23 -19.80
N LEU A 258 9.65 -7.36 -19.26
CA LEU A 258 10.87 -8.01 -19.72
C LEU A 258 10.60 -9.01 -20.83
N TYR A 259 11.25 -8.83 -21.99
CA TYR A 259 11.16 -9.76 -23.12
C TYR A 259 12.52 -9.93 -23.79
N GLN A 260 12.96 -11.19 -23.91
CA GLN A 260 14.25 -11.56 -24.51
C GLN A 260 15.46 -10.76 -23.99
N GLY A 261 15.47 -10.44 -22.69
CA GLY A 261 16.57 -9.69 -22.05
C GLY A 261 16.51 -8.17 -22.21
N HIS A 262 15.42 -7.62 -22.77
CA HIS A 262 15.21 -6.19 -22.92
C HIS A 262 13.99 -5.70 -22.13
N ALA A 263 14.01 -4.41 -21.78
CA ALA A 263 12.91 -3.72 -21.12
C ALA A 263 11.97 -3.08 -22.14
N TYR A 264 10.67 -3.27 -21.93
CA TYR A 264 9.61 -2.69 -22.74
C TYR A 264 8.61 -1.94 -21.87
N LEU A 265 8.07 -0.85 -22.40
CA LEU A 265 6.81 -0.30 -21.92
C LEU A 265 5.68 -0.82 -22.81
N VAL A 266 4.67 -1.39 -22.18
CA VAL A 266 3.53 -2.01 -22.86
C VAL A 266 2.27 -1.18 -22.65
N PHE A 267 1.67 -0.74 -23.76
CA PHE A 267 0.36 -0.12 -23.78
C PHE A 267 -0.62 -1.02 -24.54
N GLY A 268 -1.79 -1.25 -23.97
CA GLY A 268 -2.87 -2.00 -24.61
C GLY A 268 -4.01 -1.09 -25.03
N VAL A 269 -4.32 -1.07 -26.32
CA VAL A 269 -5.38 -0.25 -26.89
C VAL A 269 -6.54 -1.11 -27.41
N PRO A 270 -7.80 -0.69 -27.21
CA PRO A 270 -8.94 -1.37 -27.80
C PRO A 270 -8.84 -1.41 -29.32
N CYS A 271 -9.06 -2.59 -29.91
CA CYS A 271 -9.05 -2.81 -31.35
C CYS A 271 -10.31 -3.54 -31.80
N ALA A 272 -10.80 -3.24 -33.00
CA ALA A 272 -11.85 -4.03 -33.63
C ALA A 272 -11.35 -5.46 -33.90
N GLU A 273 -12.21 -6.47 -33.72
CA GLU A 273 -11.88 -7.88 -33.99
C GLU A 273 -11.23 -8.03 -35.38
N PRO A 274 -9.97 -8.50 -35.49
CA PRO A 274 -9.35 -8.75 -36.78
C PRO A 274 -9.94 -10.01 -37.39
N VAL A 275 -10.41 -9.89 -38.63
CA VAL A 275 -10.95 -10.98 -39.44
C VAL A 275 -9.91 -12.10 -39.72
N ILE A 276 -8.62 -11.85 -39.47
CA ILE A 276 -7.49 -12.64 -39.98
C ILE A 276 -6.79 -13.51 -38.92
N HIS A 277 -7.07 -13.31 -37.63
CA HIS A 277 -6.35 -14.01 -36.55
C HIS A 277 -7.21 -15.06 -35.85
N PRO A 278 -6.60 -16.11 -35.26
CA PRO A 278 -7.33 -17.10 -34.48
C PRO A 278 -8.12 -16.44 -33.34
N PRO A 279 -9.29 -16.98 -32.98
CA PRO A 279 -10.12 -16.41 -31.92
C PRO A 279 -9.35 -16.44 -30.60
N LEU A 280 -9.28 -15.29 -29.93
CA LEU A 280 -8.63 -15.16 -28.63
C LEU A 280 -9.48 -15.83 -27.55
N ARG A 281 -8.81 -16.44 -26.57
CA ARG A 281 -9.50 -16.95 -25.37
C ARG A 281 -10.04 -15.76 -24.59
N ARG A 282 -11.37 -15.71 -24.44
CA ARG A 282 -12.04 -14.72 -23.59
C ARG A 282 -11.65 -14.94 -22.14
N GLN A 283 -11.15 -13.89 -21.50
CA GLN A 283 -10.78 -13.86 -20.10
C GLN A 283 -11.61 -12.80 -19.39
N TYR A 284 -11.89 -13.04 -18.11
CA TYR A 284 -12.72 -12.16 -17.30
C TYR A 284 -11.89 -11.62 -16.15
N ILE A 285 -12.06 -10.32 -15.90
CA ILE A 285 -11.45 -9.61 -14.80
C ILE A 285 -12.56 -8.90 -14.04
N GLN A 286 -12.58 -9.13 -12.73
CA GLN A 286 -13.45 -8.42 -11.82
C GLN A 286 -12.75 -7.15 -11.34
N PHE A 287 -13.41 -5.99 -11.43
CA PHE A 287 -12.93 -4.76 -10.81
C PHE A 287 -13.46 -4.66 -9.36
N PRO A 288 -12.69 -4.08 -8.43
CA PRO A 288 -13.02 -4.10 -7.00
C PRO A 288 -14.20 -3.23 -6.57
N ASP A 289 -14.57 -2.21 -7.36
CA ASP A 289 -15.71 -1.34 -7.09
C ASP A 289 -16.74 -1.39 -8.24
N GLU A 290 -18.02 -1.21 -7.93
CA GLU A 290 -19.11 -1.02 -8.92
C GLU A 290 -19.16 0.43 -9.45
N ASP A 291 -18.18 1.25 -9.09
CA ASP A 291 -18.03 2.59 -9.64
C ASP A 291 -17.62 2.54 -11.12
N ASN A 292 -18.04 3.56 -11.86
CA ASN A 292 -17.95 3.58 -13.32
C ASN A 292 -16.51 3.63 -13.86
N ASN A 293 -15.52 4.03 -13.06
CA ASN A 293 -14.11 4.12 -13.47
C ASN A 293 -13.23 3.39 -12.45
N CYS A 294 -12.46 2.39 -12.88
CA CYS A 294 -11.63 1.56 -11.99
C CYS A 294 -10.29 1.19 -12.63
N SER A 295 -9.26 1.01 -11.80
CA SER A 295 -7.95 0.47 -12.20
C SER A 295 -7.55 -0.70 -11.29
N GLN A 296 -6.73 -1.62 -11.81
CA GLN A 296 -6.09 -2.65 -10.99
C GLN A 296 -4.82 -3.18 -11.65
N VAL A 297 -3.91 -3.71 -10.83
CA VAL A 297 -2.72 -4.43 -11.31
C VAL A 297 -3.07 -5.88 -11.65
N ILE A 298 -2.60 -6.34 -12.80
CA ILE A 298 -2.82 -7.66 -13.36
C ILE A 298 -1.49 -8.36 -13.64
N VAL A 299 -1.51 -9.69 -13.71
CA VAL A 299 -0.38 -10.47 -14.20
C VAL A 299 -0.63 -10.87 -15.65
N LEU A 300 -0.05 -10.14 -16.61
CA LEU A 300 -0.14 -10.45 -18.04
C LEU A 300 1.06 -11.31 -18.48
N GLY A 301 0.83 -12.59 -18.77
CA GLY A 301 1.88 -13.50 -19.23
C GLY A 301 3.02 -13.68 -18.22
N GLY A 302 2.74 -13.52 -16.92
CA GLY A 302 3.73 -13.58 -15.84
C GLY A 302 4.39 -12.25 -15.47
N GLN A 303 4.11 -11.17 -16.20
CA GLN A 303 4.64 -9.82 -15.96
C GLN A 303 3.52 -8.90 -15.44
N LEU A 304 3.88 -7.83 -14.74
CA LEU A 304 2.91 -6.91 -14.16
C LEU A 304 2.54 -5.79 -15.13
N LEU A 305 1.24 -5.55 -15.27
CA LEU A 305 0.68 -4.41 -15.99
C LEU A 305 -0.53 -3.86 -15.23
N GLN A 306 -0.98 -2.67 -15.60
CA GLN A 306 -2.19 -2.07 -15.07
C GLN A 306 -3.30 -2.15 -16.11
N ILE A 307 -4.50 -2.53 -15.69
CA ILE A 307 -5.70 -2.46 -16.53
C ILE A 307 -6.67 -1.43 -15.96
N GLU A 308 -7.20 -0.60 -16.84
CA GLU A 308 -8.11 0.50 -16.51
C GLU A 308 -9.39 0.36 -17.31
N MET A 309 -10.52 0.54 -16.62
CA MET A 309 -11.86 0.60 -17.19
C MET A 309 -12.43 2.00 -16.93
N LEU A 310 -12.81 2.70 -17.99
CA LEU A 310 -13.48 4.00 -17.92
C LEU A 310 -14.85 3.90 -18.58
N ILE A 311 -15.92 4.16 -17.83
CA ILE A 311 -17.30 4.14 -18.32
C ILE A 311 -17.79 5.58 -18.48
N VAL A 312 -18.18 5.92 -19.71
CA VAL A 312 -18.67 7.26 -20.02
C VAL A 312 -20.13 7.36 -19.56
N SER A 313 -20.32 7.83 -18.33
CA SER A 313 -21.66 8.03 -17.78
C SER A 313 -22.41 9.11 -18.57
N LYS A 314 -23.72 8.89 -18.86
CA LYS A 314 -24.61 9.97 -19.31
C LYS A 314 -24.55 11.11 -18.29
N PRO A 315 -24.58 12.39 -18.72
CA PRO A 315 -24.39 13.52 -17.81
C PRO A 315 -25.53 13.58 -16.78
N THR A 316 -25.31 13.01 -15.62
CA THR A 316 -26.02 13.37 -14.39
C THR A 316 -25.26 14.51 -13.72
N GLN A 317 -26.00 15.42 -13.09
CA GLN A 317 -25.59 16.78 -12.67
C GLN A 317 -24.39 16.87 -11.72
N HIS A 318 -23.70 15.79 -11.39
CA HIS A 318 -22.54 15.74 -10.49
C HIS A 318 -21.41 14.99 -11.20
N GLN A 319 -20.75 15.66 -12.16
CA GLN A 319 -19.51 15.15 -12.74
C GLN A 319 -18.33 15.56 -11.86
N TYR A 320 -17.50 14.60 -11.48
CA TYR A 320 -16.12 14.85 -11.09
C TYR A 320 -15.38 15.28 -12.36
N TRP A 321 -15.04 16.57 -12.47
CA TRP A 321 -14.49 17.19 -13.67
C TRP A 321 -13.18 16.53 -14.14
N ASP A 322 -12.41 15.97 -13.22
CA ASP A 322 -11.08 15.39 -13.47
C ASP A 322 -11.09 14.14 -14.39
N TYR A 323 -12.16 13.34 -14.37
CA TYR A 323 -12.20 12.08 -15.15
C TYR A 323 -12.61 12.27 -16.61
N ALA A 324 -13.41 13.29 -16.91
CA ALA A 324 -13.80 13.59 -18.29
C ALA A 324 -12.60 14.12 -19.10
N ASP A 325 -11.80 14.99 -18.49
CA ASP A 325 -10.59 15.54 -19.07
C ASP A 325 -9.52 14.44 -19.27
N TYR A 326 -9.34 13.56 -18.27
CA TYR A 326 -8.45 12.40 -18.38
C TYR A 326 -8.89 11.43 -19.49
N HIS A 327 -10.19 11.10 -19.56
CA HIS A 327 -10.75 10.27 -20.63
C HIS A 327 -10.55 10.89 -22.02
N GLN A 328 -10.76 12.21 -22.15
CA GLN A 328 -10.56 12.92 -23.41
C GLN A 328 -9.09 12.94 -23.81
N ALA A 329 -8.18 13.13 -22.86
CA ALA A 329 -6.74 13.13 -23.10
C ALA A 329 -6.24 11.73 -23.53
N LEU A 330 -6.71 10.66 -22.89
CA LEU A 330 -6.47 9.28 -23.32
C LEU A 330 -7.02 8.99 -24.73
N CYS A 331 -8.26 9.41 -25.03
CA CYS A 331 -8.83 9.23 -26.36
C CYS A 331 -7.99 9.93 -27.43
N ASN A 332 -7.69 11.21 -27.23
CA ASN A 332 -6.96 12.03 -28.21
C ASN A 332 -5.49 11.62 -28.33
N GLY A 333 -4.87 11.22 -27.23
CA GLY A 333 -3.45 10.91 -27.15
C GLY A 333 -3.14 9.45 -27.48
N LEU A 334 -3.63 8.54 -26.63
CA LEU A 334 -3.34 7.11 -26.73
C LEU A 334 -4.01 6.48 -27.95
N LEU A 335 -5.32 6.71 -28.12
CA LEU A 335 -6.15 5.94 -29.04
C LEU A 335 -6.15 6.52 -30.46
N ASP A 336 -6.40 7.82 -30.59
CA ASP A 336 -6.34 8.50 -31.89
C ASP A 336 -4.90 8.56 -32.40
N GLY A 337 -3.92 8.67 -31.51
CA GLY A 337 -2.50 8.53 -31.85
C GLY A 337 -2.17 7.13 -32.37
N ALA A 338 -2.70 6.06 -31.76
CA ALA A 338 -2.52 4.69 -32.25
C ALA A 338 -3.16 4.47 -33.63
N ALA A 339 -4.35 5.06 -33.85
CA ALA A 339 -5.01 5.03 -35.15
C ALA A 339 -4.22 5.81 -36.21
N ALA A 340 -3.70 7.00 -35.87
CA ALA A 340 -2.86 7.81 -36.74
C ALA A 340 -1.53 7.11 -37.08
N ALA A 341 -0.97 6.36 -36.12
CA ALA A 341 0.19 5.50 -36.33
C ALA A 341 -0.10 4.24 -37.18
N GLY A 342 -1.38 3.98 -37.49
CA GLY A 342 -1.81 2.87 -38.33
C GLY A 342 -1.89 1.53 -37.60
N TRP A 343 -1.85 1.51 -36.27
CA TRP A 343 -1.93 0.29 -35.46
C TRP A 343 -3.33 -0.28 -35.39
N ILE A 344 -4.32 0.61 -35.33
CA ILE A 344 -5.74 0.27 -35.22
C ILE A 344 -6.57 1.10 -36.17
N SER A 345 -7.79 0.64 -36.45
CA SER A 345 -8.81 1.47 -37.11
C SER A 345 -9.64 2.17 -36.04
N ALA A 346 -9.74 3.49 -36.12
CA ALA A 346 -10.60 4.25 -35.21
C ALA A 346 -12.08 3.81 -35.37
N PRO A 347 -12.82 3.64 -34.27
CA PRO A 347 -14.22 3.26 -34.33
C PRO A 347 -15.08 4.37 -34.98
N LEU A 348 -16.00 3.98 -35.85
CA LEU A 348 -16.90 4.89 -36.58
C LEU A 348 -17.78 5.77 -35.68
N HIS A 349 -18.06 5.32 -34.46
CA HIS A 349 -18.93 5.99 -33.49
C HIS A 349 -18.16 6.61 -32.32
N GLY A 350 -16.84 6.74 -32.45
CA GLY A 350 -15.97 7.20 -31.38
C GLY A 350 -15.72 6.14 -30.32
N TRP A 351 -14.91 6.51 -29.34
CA TRP A 351 -14.56 5.68 -28.20
C TRP A 351 -15.67 5.79 -27.14
N GLY A 352 -16.40 4.68 -26.94
CA GLY A 352 -17.39 4.55 -25.84
C GLY A 352 -16.69 4.18 -24.53
N ASP A 353 -17.25 3.24 -23.77
CA ASP A 353 -16.56 2.69 -22.60
C ASP A 353 -15.21 2.10 -22.99
N LEU A 354 -14.17 2.52 -22.28
CA LEU A 354 -12.78 2.17 -22.54
C LEU A 354 -12.31 1.09 -21.58
N LEU A 355 -11.64 0.10 -22.16
CA LEU A 355 -10.78 -0.82 -21.43
C LEU A 355 -9.41 -0.73 -22.08
N PHE A 356 -8.39 -0.37 -21.31
CA PHE A 356 -7.03 -0.23 -21.82
C PHE A 356 -6.02 -0.73 -20.80
N ILE A 357 -4.79 -0.97 -21.26
CA ILE A 357 -3.68 -1.43 -20.44
C ILE A 357 -2.57 -0.39 -20.48
N SER A 358 -2.02 -0.09 -19.31
CA SER A 358 -0.88 0.79 -19.09
C SER A 358 0.24 0.03 -18.36
N PRO A 359 1.48 0.51 -18.39
CA PRO A 359 2.54 -0.05 -17.56
C PRO A 359 2.16 0.03 -16.08
N ALA A 360 2.53 -0.99 -15.29
CA ALA A 360 2.38 -0.93 -13.85
C ALA A 360 3.52 -0.12 -13.22
N CYS A 361 3.22 0.57 -12.12
CA CYS A 361 4.23 1.19 -11.26
C CYS A 361 4.25 0.57 -9.87
N ARG A 362 5.35 0.78 -9.15
CA ARG A 362 5.53 0.28 -7.78
C ARG A 362 4.45 0.81 -6.84
N SER A 363 4.18 2.12 -6.86
CA SER A 363 3.15 2.74 -6.01
C SER A 363 1.75 2.12 -6.21
N THR A 364 1.35 1.83 -7.45
CA THR A 364 0.05 1.19 -7.72
C THR A 364 0.03 -0.27 -7.27
N LEU A 365 1.14 -1.00 -7.45
CA LEU A 365 1.27 -2.35 -6.92
C LEU A 365 1.19 -2.39 -5.40
N GLU A 366 1.92 -1.52 -4.71
CA GLU A 366 1.90 -1.42 -3.25
C GLU A 366 0.50 -1.11 -2.73
N ARG A 367 -0.22 -0.20 -3.39
CA ARG A 367 -1.64 0.09 -3.07
C ARG A 367 -2.53 -1.13 -3.26
N GLN A 368 -2.38 -1.87 -4.37
CA GLN A 368 -3.18 -3.07 -4.66
C GLN A 368 -2.91 -4.21 -3.67
N LEU A 369 -1.66 -4.37 -3.23
CA LEU A 369 -1.25 -5.41 -2.29
C LEU A 369 -1.51 -5.02 -0.83
N ARG A 370 -1.79 -3.74 -0.56
CA ARG A 370 -2.17 -3.26 0.77
C ARG A 370 -3.56 -3.78 1.12
N VAL A 371 -3.68 -4.36 2.30
CA VAL A 371 -4.99 -4.73 2.84
C VAL A 371 -5.59 -3.53 3.56
N GLU A 372 -6.56 -2.88 2.93
CA GLU A 372 -7.27 -1.75 3.52
C GLU A 372 -8.33 -2.22 4.52
N ILE A 373 -8.42 -1.52 5.64
CA ILE A 373 -9.41 -1.78 6.68
C ILE A 373 -10.69 -1.02 6.30
N LYS A 374 -11.83 -1.71 6.23
CA LYS A 374 -13.11 -1.12 5.79
C LYS A 374 -14.15 -1.15 6.92
N PRO A 375 -14.79 -0.01 7.22
CA PRO A 375 -15.88 0.04 8.21
C PRO A 375 -17.16 -0.61 7.65
N GLU A 376 -17.90 -1.31 8.50
CA GLU A 376 -19.29 -1.70 8.20
C GLU A 376 -20.24 -0.49 8.31
N PRO A 377 -21.47 -0.57 7.76
CA PRO A 377 -22.45 0.50 7.92
C PRO A 377 -22.72 0.84 9.40
N ASN A 378 -22.63 2.14 9.72
CA ASN A 378 -22.76 2.69 11.09
C ASN A 378 -21.63 2.28 12.06
N GLU A 379 -20.51 1.81 11.55
CA GLU A 379 -19.32 1.47 12.33
C GLU A 379 -18.22 2.53 12.16
N THR A 380 -17.57 2.88 13.27
CA THR A 380 -16.32 3.63 13.32
C THR A 380 -15.19 2.66 13.69
N LEU A 381 -14.20 2.54 12.83
CA LEU A 381 -12.98 1.82 13.13
C LEU A 381 -11.99 2.77 13.79
N LEU A 382 -11.37 2.33 14.87
CA LEU A 382 -10.37 3.09 15.58
C LEU A 382 -9.07 2.30 15.66
N THR A 383 -7.99 2.96 15.25
CA THR A 383 -6.62 2.46 15.36
C THR A 383 -5.81 3.40 16.24
N LEU A 384 -4.98 2.85 17.11
CA LEU A 384 -4.03 3.60 17.94
C LEU A 384 -2.62 3.34 17.43
N GLN A 385 -1.83 4.40 17.36
CA GLN A 385 -0.47 4.34 16.83
C GLN A 385 0.49 5.00 17.81
N THR A 386 1.62 4.35 18.02
CA THR A 386 2.68 4.85 18.89
C THR A 386 4.02 4.29 18.45
N ASP A 387 5.07 5.08 18.64
CA ASP A 387 6.47 4.67 18.56
C ASP A 387 6.95 3.94 19.84
N ASN A 388 6.23 4.09 20.96
CA ASN A 388 6.61 3.51 22.25
C ASN A 388 5.41 2.93 23.01
N PRO A 389 5.04 1.66 22.73
CA PRO A 389 3.91 0.99 23.37
C PRO A 389 3.99 0.98 24.89
N SER A 390 5.18 0.79 25.47
CA SER A 390 5.37 0.70 26.92
C SER A 390 4.99 2.00 27.63
N LEU A 391 5.42 3.15 27.11
CA LEU A 391 5.10 4.45 27.69
C LEU A 391 3.67 4.89 27.38
N ALA A 392 3.17 4.62 26.17
CA ALA A 392 1.78 4.91 25.83
C ALA A 392 0.81 4.15 26.75
N MET A 393 1.18 2.93 27.16
CA MET A 393 0.46 2.13 28.15
C MET A 393 0.47 2.76 29.55
N GLU A 394 1.61 3.30 29.99
CA GLU A 394 1.71 4.02 31.25
C GLU A 394 0.81 5.26 31.24
N VAL A 395 0.81 6.02 30.14
CA VAL A 395 -0.09 7.16 29.95
C VAL A 395 -1.54 6.73 30.10
N LEU A 396 -1.98 5.68 29.39
CA LEU A 396 -3.35 5.17 29.49
C LEU A 396 -3.73 4.78 30.92
N GLU A 397 -2.83 4.12 31.65
CA GLU A 397 -3.09 3.70 33.03
C GLU A 397 -3.23 4.90 33.98
N ARG A 398 -2.37 5.90 33.84
CA ARG A 398 -2.44 7.13 34.65
C ARG A 398 -3.68 7.93 34.31
N VAL A 399 -4.03 8.09 33.03
CA VAL A 399 -5.30 8.73 32.61
C VAL A 399 -6.50 7.99 33.23
N HIS A 400 -6.51 6.66 33.17
CA HIS A 400 -7.59 5.85 33.73
C HIS A 400 -7.73 6.00 35.26
N LYS A 401 -6.61 6.22 35.96
CA LYS A 401 -6.58 6.47 37.42
C LYS A 401 -6.88 7.91 37.82
N GLY A 402 -6.97 8.84 36.86
CA GLY A 402 -7.10 10.26 37.14
C GLY A 402 -5.76 10.96 37.43
N ASP A 403 -4.63 10.30 37.22
CA ASP A 403 -3.28 10.79 37.57
C ASP A 403 -2.75 11.76 36.51
N PHE A 404 -3.49 12.84 36.28
CA PHE A 404 -3.16 13.95 35.39
C PHE A 404 -3.58 15.27 36.04
N ILE A 405 -3.08 16.38 35.51
CA ILE A 405 -3.33 17.74 35.99
C ILE A 405 -4.17 18.45 34.94
N ARG A 406 -5.30 19.02 35.35
CA ARG A 406 -6.05 19.95 34.49
C ARG A 406 -5.62 21.38 34.80
N TYR A 407 -5.32 22.16 33.77
CA TYR A 407 -5.05 23.60 33.88
C TYR A 407 -5.80 24.37 32.79
N GLU A 408 -6.03 25.66 33.00
CA GLU A 408 -6.70 26.54 32.03
C GLU A 408 -5.65 27.43 31.37
N HIS A 409 -5.45 27.28 30.06
CA HIS A 409 -4.59 28.11 29.25
C HIS A 409 -5.37 29.31 28.71
N ALA A 410 -4.80 30.52 28.84
CA ALA A 410 -5.48 31.77 28.51
C ALA A 410 -6.00 31.86 27.06
N THR A 411 -5.34 31.19 26.11
CA THR A 411 -5.66 31.25 24.67
C THR A 411 -6.45 30.04 24.17
N PHE A 412 -6.28 28.88 24.79
CA PHE A 412 -6.67 27.59 24.21
C PHE A 412 -7.67 26.82 25.09
N GLY A 413 -8.00 27.33 26.29
CA GLY A 413 -8.97 26.74 27.20
C GLY A 413 -8.36 25.65 28.10
N ALA A 414 -9.12 24.59 28.39
CA ALA A 414 -8.69 23.55 29.32
C ALA A 414 -7.68 22.59 28.68
N HIS A 415 -6.50 22.46 29.30
CA HIS A 415 -5.43 21.52 28.94
C HIS A 415 -5.19 20.49 30.05
N TYR A 416 -4.52 19.39 29.68
CA TYR A 416 -4.29 18.27 30.57
C TYR A 416 -2.83 17.83 30.53
N ALA A 417 -2.09 18.06 31.61
CA ALA A 417 -0.70 17.65 31.71
C ALA A 417 -0.54 16.33 32.47
N MET A 418 0.47 15.55 32.13
CA MET A 418 0.88 14.37 32.88
C MET A 418 2.39 14.39 33.11
N ARG A 419 2.81 13.93 34.29
CA ARG A 419 4.23 13.75 34.64
C ARG A 419 4.53 12.27 34.83
N ILE A 420 5.54 11.75 34.13
CA ILE A 420 6.03 10.36 34.20
C ILE A 420 7.48 10.37 34.65
N ASP A 421 7.83 9.51 35.60
CA ASP A 421 9.20 9.38 36.09
C ASP A 421 9.92 8.33 35.21
N LEU A 422 10.99 8.70 34.51
CA LEU A 422 11.72 7.83 33.58
C LEU A 422 12.92 7.13 34.26
N PRO A 423 13.28 5.90 33.82
CA PRO A 423 14.50 5.23 34.27
C PRO A 423 15.77 5.99 33.83
N ALA A 424 16.81 5.98 34.67
CA ALA A 424 18.04 6.77 34.47
C ALA A 424 18.85 6.48 33.18
N ASP A 425 18.60 5.35 32.51
CA ASP A 425 19.41 4.87 31.38
C ASP A 425 18.83 5.19 29.97
N HIS A 426 17.74 5.96 29.86
CA HIS A 426 17.14 6.25 28.54
C HIS A 426 17.71 7.56 27.96
N ALA A 427 18.62 7.44 26.98
CA ALA A 427 19.28 8.60 26.34
C ALA A 427 18.36 9.44 25.44
N CYS A 428 17.23 8.88 24.99
CA CYS A 428 16.18 9.58 24.28
C CYS A 428 14.89 8.75 24.43
N VAL A 429 13.79 9.42 24.79
CA VAL A 429 12.49 8.78 24.95
C VAL A 429 11.52 9.40 23.95
N ASP A 430 11.36 8.73 22.83
CA ASP A 430 10.30 9.06 21.89
C ASP A 430 8.97 8.48 22.41
N LEU A 431 7.95 9.35 22.44
CA LEU A 431 6.58 9.00 22.72
C LEU A 431 5.67 9.85 21.83
N SER A 432 5.07 9.22 20.83
CA SER A 432 3.94 9.70 20.08
C SER A 432 2.76 8.77 20.35
N LEU A 433 1.56 9.35 20.47
CA LEU A 433 0.33 8.59 20.50
C LEU A 433 -0.66 9.32 19.62
N SER A 434 -1.13 8.64 18.58
CA SER A 434 -2.16 9.16 17.68
C SER A 434 -3.25 8.13 17.48
N MET A 435 -4.37 8.62 16.97
CA MET A 435 -5.57 7.84 16.72
C MET A 435 -6.06 8.14 15.32
N ASN A 436 -6.40 7.09 14.57
CA ASN A 436 -7.15 7.24 13.33
C ASN A 436 -8.53 6.63 13.49
N CYS A 437 -9.54 7.42 13.13
CA CYS A 437 -10.94 7.04 13.03
C CYS A 437 -11.31 6.91 11.56
N ILE A 438 -11.84 5.75 11.18
CA ILE A 438 -12.27 5.44 9.80
C ILE A 438 -13.77 5.13 9.83
N GLU A 439 -14.55 5.95 9.15
CA GLU A 439 -15.97 5.77 8.88
C GLU A 439 -16.18 5.65 7.36
N GLN A 440 -17.38 5.30 6.92
CA GLN A 440 -17.64 5.00 5.50
C GLN A 440 -17.23 6.12 4.54
N THR A 441 -17.34 7.38 4.96
CA THR A 441 -17.06 8.55 4.12
C THR A 441 -16.08 9.53 4.76
N VAL A 442 -15.62 9.25 5.98
CA VAL A 442 -14.80 10.17 6.76
C VAL A 442 -13.60 9.45 7.31
N PHE A 443 -12.43 9.99 7.01
CA PHE A 443 -11.18 9.67 7.69
C PHE A 443 -10.79 10.84 8.58
N HIS A 444 -10.54 10.57 9.86
CA HIS A 444 -10.07 11.55 10.82
C HIS A 444 -8.85 11.02 11.56
N SER A 445 -7.80 11.83 11.65
CA SER A 445 -6.61 11.54 12.46
C SER A 445 -6.44 12.62 13.51
N ALA A 446 -6.09 12.21 14.72
CA ALA A 446 -5.85 13.10 15.85
C ALA A 446 -4.62 12.64 16.65
N HIS A 447 -3.76 13.58 17.01
CA HIS A 447 -2.76 13.35 18.05
C HIS A 447 -3.46 13.27 19.40
N LEU A 448 -3.09 12.29 20.22
CA LEU A 448 -3.58 12.12 21.59
C LEU A 448 -2.60 12.71 22.62
N ILE A 449 -1.34 12.86 22.22
CA ILE A 449 -0.30 13.60 22.94
C ILE A 449 0.21 14.68 21.99
N SER A 450 0.03 15.94 22.36
CA SER A 450 0.36 17.09 21.51
C SER A 450 1.72 17.71 21.80
N ARG A 451 2.21 17.59 23.04
CA ARG A 451 3.53 18.07 23.44
C ARG A 451 4.20 17.10 24.40
N ARG A 452 5.52 16.97 24.31
CA ARG A 452 6.36 16.28 25.27
C ARG A 452 7.58 17.12 25.65
N VAL A 453 7.97 17.12 26.92
CA VAL A 453 9.17 17.79 27.42
C VAL A 453 9.88 16.85 28.39
N ILE A 454 11.17 16.62 28.20
CA ILE A 454 12.00 15.83 29.11
C ILE A 454 12.78 16.81 29.99
N GLN A 455 12.65 16.67 31.31
CA GLN A 455 13.42 17.43 32.28
C GLN A 455 14.36 16.50 33.04
N ASN A 456 15.63 16.91 33.12
CA ASN A 456 16.66 16.20 33.87
C ASN A 456 16.91 16.93 35.20
N ASP A 457 16.69 16.24 36.32
CA ASP A 457 16.97 16.74 37.68
C ASP A 457 17.95 15.79 38.38
N GLY A 458 19.24 15.93 38.07
CA GLY A 458 20.31 15.07 38.58
C GLY A 458 20.19 13.63 38.09
N ASP A 459 19.99 12.68 39.02
CA ASP A 459 19.87 11.23 38.74
C ASP A 459 18.48 10.81 38.23
N LYS A 460 17.56 11.76 38.04
CA LYS A 460 16.17 11.49 37.62
C LYS A 460 15.84 12.21 36.32
N GLN A 461 15.27 11.46 35.40
CA GLN A 461 14.66 12.01 34.19
C GLN A 461 13.14 11.99 34.35
N MET A 462 12.48 13.08 33.97
CA MET A 462 11.04 13.24 34.07
C MET A 462 10.47 13.60 32.71
N LEU A 463 9.45 12.88 32.27
CA LEU A 463 8.71 13.17 31.05
C LEU A 463 7.41 13.91 31.41
N TYR A 464 7.24 15.10 30.83
CA TYR A 464 5.98 15.85 30.88
C TYR A 464 5.28 15.72 29.52
N CYS A 465 3.99 15.40 29.54
CA CYS A 465 3.18 15.29 28.33
C CYS A 465 1.95 16.19 28.43
N ASP A 466 1.62 16.89 27.35
CA ASP A 466 0.29 17.50 27.15
C ASP A 466 -0.62 16.48 26.46
N ILE A 467 -1.77 16.23 27.07
CA ILE A 467 -2.73 15.19 26.73
C ILE A 467 -3.98 15.84 26.16
N GLU A 468 -4.37 15.38 24.98
CA GLU A 468 -5.56 15.90 24.32
C GLU A 468 -6.85 15.39 24.99
N PRO A 469 -7.93 16.21 25.02
CA PRO A 469 -9.23 15.79 25.55
C PRO A 469 -9.77 14.50 24.92
N ALA A 470 -9.41 14.23 23.66
CA ALA A 470 -9.75 13.01 22.95
C ALA A 470 -9.23 11.75 23.64
N LEU A 471 -8.02 11.78 24.25
CA LEU A 471 -7.46 10.65 24.98
C LEU A 471 -8.27 10.34 26.24
N LEU A 472 -8.62 11.38 27.00
CA LEU A 472 -9.48 11.26 28.19
C LEU A 472 -10.83 10.64 27.82
N LYS A 473 -11.46 11.15 26.76
CA LYS A 473 -12.73 10.61 26.26
C LYS A 473 -12.63 9.17 25.80
N LEU A 474 -11.53 8.81 25.14
CA LEU A 474 -11.29 7.45 24.72
C LEU A 474 -11.23 6.50 25.92
N VAL A 475 -10.52 6.89 26.99
CA VAL A 475 -10.40 6.11 28.24
C VAL A 475 -11.73 6.04 29.01
N GLU A 476 -12.58 7.07 28.95
CA GLU A 476 -13.94 7.03 29.53
C GLU A 476 -14.85 6.01 28.84
N ARG A 477 -14.71 5.87 27.52
CA ARG A 477 -15.65 5.13 26.69
C ARG A 477 -15.24 3.69 26.46
N GLN A 478 -13.95 3.41 26.44
CA GLN A 478 -13.43 2.10 26.09
C GLN A 478 -12.81 1.39 27.31
N PRO A 479 -13.06 0.08 27.49
CA PRO A 479 -12.40 -0.70 28.51
C PRO A 479 -10.87 -0.60 28.37
N LEU A 480 -10.18 -0.27 29.46
CA LEU A 480 -8.71 -0.16 29.47
C LEU A 480 -8.05 -1.40 28.85
N LYS A 481 -8.56 -2.60 29.14
CA LYS A 481 -8.05 -3.86 28.57
C LYS A 481 -8.04 -3.88 27.02
N LEU A 482 -9.04 -3.27 26.37
CA LEU A 482 -9.10 -3.19 24.90
C LEU A 482 -8.14 -2.14 24.36
N LEU A 483 -8.05 -0.98 25.01
CA LEU A 483 -7.07 0.05 24.64
C LEU A 483 -5.64 -0.46 24.73
N LYS A 484 -5.34 -1.25 25.77
CA LYS A 484 -4.05 -1.92 25.94
C LYS A 484 -3.71 -2.86 24.77
N LYS A 485 -4.70 -3.66 24.33
CA LYS A 485 -4.54 -4.54 23.17
C LYS A 485 -4.40 -3.75 21.86
N ALA A 486 -5.11 -2.63 21.72
CA ALA A 486 -4.99 -1.77 20.56
C ALA A 486 -3.57 -1.18 20.43
N ILE A 487 -2.97 -0.75 21.55
CA ILE A 487 -1.60 -0.20 21.57
C ILE A 487 -0.55 -1.29 21.38
N CYS A 488 -0.55 -2.35 22.20
CA CYS A 488 0.53 -3.34 22.18
C CYS A 488 0.41 -4.30 20.99
N GLU A 489 -0.81 -4.73 20.68
CA GLU A 489 -1.07 -5.82 19.74
C GLU A 489 -1.61 -5.30 18.40
N GLY A 490 -1.90 -4.00 18.29
CA GLY A 490 -2.46 -3.40 17.07
C GLY A 490 -3.92 -3.78 16.85
N GLN A 491 -4.65 -4.20 17.89
CA GLN A 491 -6.06 -4.56 17.74
C GLN A 491 -6.90 -3.37 17.27
N ILE A 492 -7.68 -3.59 16.20
CA ILE A 492 -8.59 -2.57 15.67
C ILE A 492 -9.86 -2.56 16.53
N LEU A 493 -10.20 -1.38 17.05
CA LEU A 493 -11.42 -1.20 17.83
C LEU A 493 -12.58 -0.86 16.88
N ARG A 494 -13.68 -1.59 17.06
CA ARG A 494 -14.87 -1.53 16.21
C ARG A 494 -16.03 -0.99 17.05
N ILE A 495 -16.38 0.29 16.86
CA ILE A 495 -17.21 1.06 17.79
C ILE A 495 -18.30 1.82 17.00
N GLN A 496 -19.51 1.94 17.53
CA GLN A 496 -20.57 2.72 16.88
C GLN A 496 -20.59 4.17 17.39
N GLY A 497 -20.55 5.16 16.48
CA GLY A 497 -20.87 6.57 16.77
C GLY A 497 -19.88 7.30 17.67
N LEU A 498 -18.58 6.98 17.59
CA LEU A 498 -17.55 7.52 18.50
C LEU A 498 -17.08 8.94 18.14
N SER A 499 -17.02 9.29 16.85
CA SER A 499 -16.36 10.52 16.39
C SER A 499 -16.97 11.82 16.95
N GLU A 500 -18.30 11.93 16.99
CA GLU A 500 -18.96 13.10 17.60
C GLU A 500 -18.81 13.13 19.12
N GLN A 501 -18.64 11.98 19.77
CA GLN A 501 -18.52 11.88 21.22
C GLN A 501 -17.12 12.25 21.71
N LEU A 502 -16.08 12.05 20.89
CA LEU A 502 -14.71 12.46 21.19
C LEU A 502 -14.56 13.99 21.27
N LYS A 503 -15.44 14.74 20.61
CA LYS A 503 -15.48 16.21 20.66
C LYS A 503 -16.10 16.77 21.95
N ALA A 504 -16.80 15.94 22.73
CA ALA A 504 -17.42 16.39 23.97
C ALA A 504 -16.39 16.59 25.08
N ALA A 505 -16.65 17.53 25.99
CA ALA A 505 -15.75 17.81 27.12
C ALA A 505 -15.58 16.56 28.04
N PRO A 506 -14.35 16.19 28.43
CA PRO A 506 -14.08 15.04 29.30
C PRO A 506 -14.76 15.19 30.66
N THR A 507 -15.19 14.06 31.22
CA THR A 507 -15.87 13.95 32.53
C THR A 507 -15.00 13.32 33.61
N LEU A 508 -13.88 12.68 33.24
CA LEU A 508 -12.85 12.18 34.13
C LEU A 508 -12.35 13.30 35.04
N GLN A 509 -12.35 13.05 36.35
CA GLN A 509 -11.83 13.97 37.34
C GLN A 509 -10.34 13.68 37.59
N ALA A 510 -9.53 14.74 37.60
CA ALA A 510 -8.14 14.68 38.01
C ALA A 510 -8.05 14.37 39.51
N SER A 511 -7.18 13.43 39.87
CA SER A 511 -6.87 13.04 41.26
C SER A 511 -6.03 14.10 41.98
N GLY A 512 -5.31 14.94 41.23
CA GLY A 512 -4.43 15.99 41.73
C GLY A 512 -5.15 17.29 42.04
N SER A 513 -4.68 18.03 43.04
CA SER A 513 -5.07 19.43 43.26
C SER A 513 -4.83 20.22 41.98
N MET A 514 -5.77 21.10 41.62
CA MET A 514 -5.49 22.19 40.66
C MET A 514 -4.14 22.79 41.04
N PHE A 515 -3.17 22.81 40.12
CA PHE A 515 -1.99 23.63 40.32
C PHE A 515 -2.50 25.06 40.39
N ASP A 516 -2.44 25.65 41.58
CA ASP A 516 -2.57 27.10 41.74
C ASP A 516 -1.24 27.66 41.21
N PRO A 517 -1.23 28.36 40.05
CA PRO A 517 0.00 28.80 39.38
C PRO A 517 0.82 29.80 40.22
N THR A 518 0.38 30.09 41.45
CA THR A 518 0.94 31.08 42.36
C THR A 518 1.69 30.49 43.56
N SER A 519 1.65 29.17 43.80
CA SER A 519 2.30 28.60 44.99
C SER A 519 3.43 27.62 44.65
N ASN A 520 4.66 28.08 44.90
CA ASN A 520 5.97 27.46 44.70
C ASN A 520 6.48 27.50 43.25
N GLY A 521 7.55 28.27 43.04
CA GLY A 521 8.15 28.60 41.75
C GLY A 521 8.83 27.44 41.02
N VAL A 522 8.07 26.38 40.75
CA VAL A 522 8.37 25.42 39.69
C VAL A 522 7.61 25.91 38.47
N VAL A 523 8.32 26.55 37.55
CA VAL A 523 7.79 26.94 36.24
C VAL A 523 7.20 25.69 35.60
N ASN A 524 5.97 25.75 35.11
CA ASN A 524 5.40 24.66 34.31
C ASN A 524 6.25 24.55 33.03
N PRO A 525 7.05 23.48 32.84
CA PRO A 525 7.94 23.38 31.68
C PRO A 525 7.16 23.27 30.36
N LEU A 526 5.85 23.03 30.42
CA LEU A 526 4.94 23.06 29.27
C LEU A 526 4.45 24.48 28.92
N GLU A 527 4.72 25.49 29.75
CA GLU A 527 4.44 26.91 29.48
C GLU A 527 5.65 27.66 28.90
N GLU A 528 6.85 27.06 28.89
CA GLU A 528 8.03 27.65 28.27
C GLU A 528 7.88 27.71 26.73
N SER A 529 8.39 28.81 26.16
CA SER A 529 8.29 29.18 24.75
C SER A 529 8.72 28.05 23.80
N LEU A 530 7.97 27.90 22.70
CA LEU A 530 8.01 26.85 21.66
C LEU A 530 9.33 26.77 20.84
N PHE A 531 10.41 27.35 21.32
CA PHE A 531 11.67 27.43 20.59
C PHE A 531 12.79 26.84 21.44
N ASP A 532 13.18 25.59 21.15
CA ASP A 532 14.61 25.29 21.22
C ASP A 532 15.28 26.28 20.26
N GLY A 533 16.40 26.88 20.65
CA GLY A 533 16.99 28.09 20.03
C GLY A 533 17.32 28.05 18.53
N ASP A 534 16.82 27.06 17.78
CA ASP A 534 17.03 26.81 16.35
C ASP A 534 15.73 26.79 15.48
N GLU A 535 14.57 27.23 15.99
CA GLU A 535 13.34 27.45 15.17
C GLU A 535 12.79 26.24 14.35
N GLU A 536 13.17 25.00 14.63
CA GLU A 536 12.63 23.84 13.90
C GLU A 536 11.44 23.15 14.61
N LEU A 537 10.25 23.31 14.04
CA LEU A 537 9.10 22.41 14.26
C LEU A 537 9.41 21.08 13.55
N THR A 538 9.91 20.09 14.28
CA THR A 538 10.03 18.72 13.75
C THR A 538 8.65 18.08 13.62
N PHE A 539 7.98 18.34 12.50
CA PHE A 539 6.95 17.44 12.00
C PHE A 539 7.62 16.15 11.54
N HIS A 540 7.81 15.21 12.46
CA HIS A 540 8.12 13.84 12.04
C HIS A 540 6.87 13.27 11.37
N SER A 541 6.92 13.16 10.04
CA SER A 541 6.05 12.25 9.31
C SER A 541 6.16 10.88 9.99
N ILE A 542 5.07 10.39 10.58
CA ILE A 542 5.03 9.06 11.17
C ILE A 542 5.12 8.07 10.01
N ARG A 543 6.34 7.61 9.71
CA ARG A 543 6.57 6.51 8.78
C ARG A 543 6.11 5.22 9.45
N TYR A 544 5.16 4.56 8.82
CA TYR A 544 4.66 3.25 9.21
C TYR A 544 5.78 2.20 9.11
N GLN A 545 6.44 1.91 10.22
CA GLN A 545 7.14 0.65 10.43
C GLN A 545 6.97 0.26 11.90
N ARG A 546 6.07 -0.69 12.17
CA ARG A 546 6.24 -1.53 13.38
C ARG A 546 7.61 -2.20 13.19
N SER A 547 8.61 -1.78 13.95
CA SER A 547 9.91 -2.42 13.99
C SER A 547 9.72 -3.84 14.54
N ASN A 548 9.54 -4.79 13.64
CA ASN A 548 9.75 -6.18 13.98
C ASN A 548 11.23 -6.45 13.68
N LEU A 549 11.97 -6.79 14.74
CA LEU A 549 13.27 -7.43 14.64
C LEU A 549 13.24 -8.62 13.68
#